data_AF-A0A2E8VRS5-F1
#
_entry.id   AF-A0A2E8VRS5-F1
#
_cell.length_a   1.000
_cell.length_b   1.000
_cell.length_c   1.000
_cell.angle_alpha   90.00
_cell.angle_beta   90.00
_cell.angle_gamma   90.00
#
_symmetry.space_group_name_H-M   'P 1'
#
loop_
_entity.id
_entity.type
_entity.pdbx_description
1 polymer ?
#
loop_
_entity_poly.entity_id
_entity_poly.type
_entity_poly.pdbx_seq_one_letter_code
_entity_poly.pdbx_strand_id
1 'polypeptide(L)'
;MNRRAFPRSQGWTRQRIAELSDRHVIGCDPYGELVSQIRETALERQLMSAYTSFVAVDSRHVTQGAHGTTVRQAVPVPTGVRCDTTVPSDG
;
A
#
# COMPACT_ATOMS: atom_id res chain seq x y z
N MET A 1 33.01 16.21 10.94
CA MET A 1 31.55 16.19 10.70
C MET A 1 30.96 14.98 11.40
N ASN A 2 30.38 15.15 12.59
CA ASN A 2 29.97 14.04 13.45
C ASN A 2 28.51 13.68 13.17
N ARG A 3 28.27 12.66 12.32
CA ARG A 3 26.96 11.99 12.27
C ARG A 3 26.80 11.23 13.58
N ARG A 4 26.00 11.77 14.51
CA ARG A 4 25.59 11.06 15.71
C ARG A 4 24.87 9.78 15.26
N ALA A 5 25.52 8.63 15.43
CA ALA A 5 24.91 7.34 15.21
C ALA A 5 23.89 7.12 16.33
N PHE A 6 22.62 7.44 16.07
CA PHE A 6 21.55 7.12 17.00
C PHE A 6 21.43 5.59 17.10
N PRO A 7 21.30 5.05 18.33
CA PRO A 7 21.16 3.61 18.53
C PRO A 7 19.99 3.07 17.70
N ARG A 8 20.09 1.82 17.25
CA ARG A 8 19.02 1.12 16.52
C ARG A 8 17.83 0.74 17.43
N SER A 9 17.45 1.62 18.36
CA SER A 9 16.39 1.37 19.33
C SER A 9 15.02 1.58 18.69
N GLN A 10 14.21 0.52 18.68
CA GLN A 10 12.85 0.55 18.13
C GLN A 10 11.95 1.59 18.81
N GLY A 11 12.16 1.86 20.10
CA GLY A 11 11.42 2.88 20.84
C GLY A 11 11.63 4.29 20.30
N TRP A 12 12.87 4.67 19.97
CA TRP A 12 13.15 5.98 19.40
C TRP A 12 12.54 6.14 18.00
N THR A 13 12.58 5.08 17.18
CA THR A 13 11.98 5.12 15.84
C THR A 13 10.47 5.32 15.90
N ARG A 14 9.77 4.66 16.84
CA ARG A 14 8.32 4.86 17.03
C ARG A 14 8.01 6.30 17.47
N GLN A 15 8.80 6.85 18.39
CA GLN A 15 8.64 8.24 18.81
C GLN A 15 8.85 9.22 17.65
N ARG A 16 9.86 8.96 16.80
CA ARG A 16 10.13 9.78 15.62
C ARG A 16 8.98 9.74 14.60
N ILE A 17 8.40 8.57 14.37
CA ILE A 17 7.21 8.41 13.50
C ILE A 17 6.02 9.18 14.06
N ALA A 18 5.79 9.14 15.38
CA ALA A 18 4.72 9.90 16.02
C ALA A 18 4.88 11.41 15.82
N GLU A 19 6.08 11.95 16.07
CA GLU A 19 6.40 13.38 15.87
C GLU A 19 6.13 13.84 14.43
N LEU A 20 6.55 13.05 13.44
CA LEU A 20 6.32 13.36 12.04
C LEU A 20 4.84 13.28 11.67
N SER A 21 4.11 12.34 12.24
CA SER A 21 2.67 12.18 12.01
C SER A 21 1.89 13.36 12.58
N ASP A 22 2.22 13.82 13.80
CA ASP A 22 1.60 14.99 14.42
C ASP A 22 1.83 16.26 13.57
N ARG A 23 3.06 16.42 13.04
CA ARG A 23 3.38 17.54 12.14
C ARG A 23 2.61 17.46 10.82
N HIS A 24 2.40 16.25 10.29
CA HIS A 24 1.63 16.04 9.07
C HIS A 24 0.14 16.34 9.28
N VAL A 25 -0.41 16.12 10.49
CA VAL A 25 -1.81 16.46 10.81
C VAL A 25 -2.03 17.97 10.89
N ILE A 26 -1.07 18.71 11.45
CA ILE A 26 -1.22 20.16 11.72
C ILE A 26 -0.69 21.00 10.54
N GLY A 27 0.29 20.50 9.80
CA GLY A 27 0.92 21.20 8.69
C GLY A 27 0.27 20.91 7.34
N CYS A 28 0.47 21.83 6.39
CA CYS A 28 0.29 21.53 4.97
C CYS A 28 1.59 20.89 4.46
N ASP A 29 1.51 19.66 3.95
CA ASP A 29 2.61 18.94 3.30
C ASP A 29 2.37 18.88 1.79
N PRO A 30 2.53 20.01 1.05
CA PRO A 30 2.14 20.09 -0.36
C PRO A 30 2.97 19.16 -1.26
N TYR A 31 4.16 18.76 -0.81
CA TYR A 31 5.09 17.92 -1.57
C TYR A 31 5.20 16.49 -1.00
N GLY A 32 4.51 16.17 0.09
CA GLY A 32 4.51 14.82 0.69
C GLY A 32 5.83 14.42 1.34
N GLU A 33 6.63 15.37 1.80
CA GLU A 33 7.95 15.13 2.39
C GLU A 33 7.84 14.42 3.75
N LEU A 34 6.84 14.80 4.56
CA LEU A 34 6.63 14.20 5.87
C LEU A 34 6.12 12.76 5.71
N VAL A 35 5.19 12.55 4.78
CA VAL A 35 4.70 11.20 4.42
C VAL A 35 5.85 10.31 3.96
N SER A 36 6.72 10.82 3.09
CA SER A 36 7.86 10.08 2.57
C SER A 36 8.84 9.69 3.67
N GLN A 37 9.17 10.62 4.58
CA GLN A 37 10.04 10.34 5.72
C GLN A 37 9.43 9.31 6.69
N ILE A 38 8.12 9.38 6.97
CA ILE A 38 7.44 8.38 7.82
C ILE A 38 7.52 7.00 7.17
N ARG A 39 7.18 6.91 5.87
CA ARG A 39 7.20 5.67 5.11
C ARG A 39 8.59 5.04 5.06
N GLU A 40 9.62 5.82 4.70
CA GLU A 40 11.00 5.34 4.62
C GLU A 40 11.48 4.84 5.99
N THR A 41 11.27 5.64 7.05
CA THR A 41 11.65 5.26 8.41
C THR A 41 10.96 3.97 8.87
N ALA A 42 9.67 3.84 8.56
CA ALA A 42 8.89 2.65 8.91
C ALA A 42 9.35 1.40 8.15
N LEU A 43 9.62 1.52 6.85
CA LEU A 43 10.11 0.42 6.00
C LEU A 43 11.52 -0.03 6.41
N GLU A 44 12.45 0.89 6.60
CA GLU A 44 13.83 0.58 7.02
C GLU A 44 13.89 -0.19 8.34
N ARG A 45 12.93 0.05 9.23
CA ARG A 45 12.88 -0.53 10.58
C ARG A 45 11.83 -1.61 10.75
N GLN A 46 11.13 -1.97 9.67
CA GLN A 46 10.05 -2.96 9.64
C GLN A 46 8.96 -2.66 10.70
N LEU A 47 8.56 -1.40 10.79
CA LEU A 47 7.54 -0.92 11.73
C LEU A 47 6.20 -0.69 11.02
N MET A 48 5.12 -1.02 11.72
CA MET A 48 3.77 -0.62 11.32
C MET A 48 3.57 0.89 11.50
N SER A 49 2.95 1.52 10.51
CA SER A 49 2.52 2.91 10.48
C SER A 49 1.25 3.05 9.63
N ALA A 50 0.69 4.25 9.50
CA ALA A 50 -0.41 4.51 8.56
C ALA A 50 -0.04 4.25 7.09
N TYR A 51 1.25 4.13 6.77
CA TYR A 51 1.78 3.98 5.40
C TYR A 51 2.45 2.62 5.15
N THR A 52 2.33 1.66 6.08
CA THR A 52 2.88 0.30 5.93
C THR A 52 1.84 -0.75 6.32
N SER A 53 1.86 -1.89 5.65
CA SER A 53 1.01 -3.04 5.95
C SER A 53 1.83 -4.33 5.96
N PHE A 54 1.43 -5.29 6.79
CA PHE A 54 2.01 -6.63 6.80
C PHE A 54 1.14 -7.56 5.97
N VAL A 55 1.68 -8.09 4.88
CA VAL A 55 1.00 -9.03 4.00
C VAL A 55 1.69 -10.38 4.12
N ALA A 56 1.00 -11.35 4.72
CA ALA A 56 1.46 -12.73 4.74
C ALA A 56 1.08 -13.39 3.41
N VAL A 57 2.08 -13.76 2.61
CA VAL A 57 1.90 -14.50 1.36
C VAL A 57 2.19 -15.96 1.63
N ASP A 58 1.22 -16.84 1.40
CA ASP A 58 1.45 -18.29 1.37
C ASP A 58 2.12 -18.66 0.03
N SER A 59 3.22 -19.41 0.09
CA SER A 59 4.01 -19.80 -1.09
C SER A 59 3.34 -20.88 -1.94
N ARG A 60 2.16 -21.38 -1.53
CA ARG A 60 1.46 -22.49 -2.20
C ARG A 60 0.99 -22.17 -3.62
N HIS A 61 0.63 -20.92 -3.90
CA HIS A 61 0.19 -20.52 -5.24
C HIS A 61 0.74 -19.14 -5.60
N VAL A 62 1.82 -19.12 -6.37
CA VAL A 62 2.27 -17.93 -7.08
C VAL A 62 1.42 -17.81 -8.34
N THR A 63 0.78 -16.67 -8.57
CA THR A 63 0.08 -16.37 -9.82
C THR A 63 1.05 -16.62 -10.98
N GLN A 64 0.68 -17.44 -11.96
CA GLN A 64 1.56 -17.67 -13.11
C GLN A 64 1.62 -16.40 -13.97
N GLY A 65 2.71 -15.64 -13.84
CA GLY A 65 2.99 -14.46 -14.66
C GLY A 65 3.37 -13.20 -13.87
N ALA A 66 4.07 -12.27 -14.53
CA ALA A 66 4.52 -11.01 -13.95
C ALA A 66 3.40 -9.95 -13.76
N HIS A 67 2.17 -10.26 -14.18
CA HIS A 67 1.03 -9.33 -14.18
C HIS A 67 -0.20 -10.00 -13.55
N GLY A 68 -1.10 -9.21 -12.96
CA GLY A 68 -2.35 -9.71 -12.39
C GLY A 68 -3.22 -10.41 -13.44
N THR A 69 -3.91 -11.48 -13.03
CA THR A 69 -4.89 -12.17 -13.88
C THR A 69 -6.22 -11.41 -13.85
N THR A 70 -6.66 -10.90 -14.99
CA THR A 70 -8.02 -10.36 -15.15
C THR A 70 -9.00 -11.53 -15.28
N VAL A 71 -9.77 -11.79 -14.21
CA VAL A 71 -10.82 -12.81 -14.23
C VAL A 71 -12.12 -12.17 -14.72
N ARG A 72 -12.67 -12.65 -15.84
CA ARG A 72 -14.02 -12.27 -16.28
C ARG A 72 -15.05 -13.04 -15.45
N GLN A 73 -15.61 -12.39 -14.44
CA GLN A 73 -16.74 -12.93 -13.68
C GLN A 73 -18.04 -12.64 -14.45
N ALA A 74 -18.78 -13.68 -14.82
CA ALA A 74 -20.12 -13.52 -15.37
C ALA A 74 -21.06 -13.03 -14.26
N VAL A 75 -21.68 -11.86 -14.47
CA VAL A 75 -22.71 -11.33 -13.58
C VAL A 75 -24.07 -11.82 -14.07
N PRO A 76 -24.95 -12.33 -13.19
CA PRO A 76 -26.30 -12.70 -13.61
C PRO A 76 -27.02 -11.47 -14.17
N VAL A 77 -27.57 -11.61 -15.37
CA VAL A 77 -28.33 -10.54 -16.03
C VAL A 77 -29.62 -10.33 -15.23
N PRO A 78 -29.87 -9.12 -14.70
CA PRO A 78 -31.11 -8.83 -13.98
C PRO A 78 -32.33 -9.04 -14.90
N THR A 79 -33.40 -9.62 -14.36
CA THR A 79 -34.65 -9.80 -15.12
C THR A 79 -35.23 -8.42 -15.46
N GLY A 80 -35.19 -8.04 -16.74
CA GLY A 80 -35.75 -6.77 -17.23
C GLY A 80 -34.82 -5.86 -18.05
N VAL A 81 -33.54 -6.21 -18.24
CA VAL A 81 -32.65 -5.46 -19.14
C VAL A 81 -32.59 -6.08 -20.54
N ARG A 82 -32.95 -5.30 -21.56
CA ARG A 82 -32.72 -5.64 -22.98
C ARG A 82 -31.31 -5.22 -23.33
N CYS A 83 -30.38 -6.17 -23.42
CA CYS A 83 -29.02 -5.91 -23.90
C CYS A 83 -29.01 -6.01 -25.43
N ASP A 84 -29.09 -4.88 -26.13
CA ASP A 84 -29.11 -4.80 -27.60
C ASP A 84 -27.70 -4.60 -28.19
N THR A 85 -26.69 -5.30 -27.66
CA THR A 85 -25.35 -5.25 -28.26
C THR A 85 -24.65 -6.59 -28.16
N THR A 86 -24.63 -7.26 -29.31
CA THR A 86 -23.88 -8.45 -29.64
C THR A 86 -22.39 -8.25 -29.32
N VAL A 87 -21.87 -8.99 -28.35
CA VAL A 87 -20.44 -9.32 -28.30
C VAL A 87 -20.23 -10.53 -29.20
N PRO A 88 -19.39 -10.46 -30.25
CA PRO A 88 -19.03 -11.65 -31.01
C PRO A 88 -18.32 -12.63 -30.08
N SER A 89 -18.84 -13.85 -30.02
CA SER A 89 -18.14 -14.98 -29.43
C SER A 89 -17.15 -15.47 -30.47
N ASP A 90 -15.90 -15.02 -30.41
CA ASP A 90 -14.82 -15.64 -31.18
C ASP A 90 -14.53 -17.03 -30.59
N GLY A 91 -14.52 -18.04 -31.45
CA GLY A 91 -14.30 -19.45 -31.12
C GLY A 91 -12.84 -19.83 -30.93
#